data_AF-A0A2T7SRU9-F1
#
_entry.id   AF-A0A2T7SRU9-F1
#
_cell.length_a   1.000
_cell.length_b   1.000
_cell.length_c   1.000
_cell.angle_alpha   90.00
_cell.angle_beta   90.00
_cell.angle_gamma   90.00
#
_symmetry.space_group_name_H-M   'P 1'
#
loop_
_entity.id
_entity.type
_entity.pdbx_description
1 polymer ?
#
loop_
_entity_poly.entity_id
_entity_poly.type
_entity_poly.pdbx_seq_one_letter_code
_entity_poly.pdbx_strand_id
1 'polypeptide(L)'
;MAALQGEIASIRIQIATTDIRRQTEKKTLDAAWFHRAKTALRLKQQELAQVTVHLATFDKRAAPNHRDAFKDTLIEVVRENCNDQEWAGLVQRARDLHASQGGNHG
;
A
#
# COMPACT_ATOMS: atom_id res chain seq x y z
N MET A 1 -3.59 -0.14 -6.91
CA MET A 1 -2.43 0.55 -7.53
C MET A 1 -2.20 0.14 -8.99
N ALA A 2 -2.24 -1.15 -9.34
CA ALA A 2 -2.02 -1.62 -10.71
C ALA A 2 -2.95 -0.99 -11.76
N ALA A 3 -4.24 -0.78 -11.44
CA ALA A 3 -5.18 -0.11 -12.33
C ALA A 3 -4.77 1.34 -12.68
N LEU A 4 -4.43 2.16 -11.67
CA LEU A 4 -3.96 3.55 -11.87
C LEU A 4 -2.66 3.61 -12.68
N GLN A 5 -1.73 2.68 -12.43
CA GLN A 5 -0.50 2.56 -13.22
C GLN A 5 -0.81 2.19 -14.68
N GLY A 6 -1.78 1.30 -14.90
CA GLY A 6 -2.27 0.94 -16.23
C GLY A 6 -2.91 2.13 -16.97
N GLU A 7 -3.72 2.94 -16.30
CA GLU A 7 -4.30 4.17 -16.87
C GLU A 7 -3.22 5.18 -17.27
N ILE A 8 -2.22 5.40 -16.40
CA ILE A 8 -1.06 6.27 -16.70
C ILE A 8 -0.30 5.75 -17.92
N ALA A 9 -0.06 4.43 -17.99
CA ALA A 9 0.62 3.81 -19.12
C ALA A 9 -0.20 3.98 -20.41
N SER A 10 -1.51 3.78 -20.35
CA SER A 10 -2.41 3.96 -21.49
C SER A 10 -2.38 5.40 -22.03
N ILE A 11 -2.43 6.41 -21.15
CA ILE A 11 -2.34 7.82 -21.57
C ILE A 11 -0.98 8.11 -22.23
N ARG A 12 0.13 7.57 -21.69
CA ARG A 12 1.47 7.71 -22.29
C ARG A 12 1.55 7.08 -23.67
N ILE A 13 0.98 5.87 -23.83
CA ILE A 13 0.91 5.18 -25.11
C ILE A 13 0.11 6.03 -26.11
N GLN A 14 -1.07 6.53 -25.73
CA GLN A 14 -1.87 7.41 -26.59
C GLN A 14 -1.11 8.67 -27.03
N ILE A 15 -0.37 9.31 -26.11
CA ILE A 15 0.50 10.45 -26.44
C ILE A 15 1.54 10.06 -27.49
N ALA A 16 2.27 8.97 -27.25
CA ALA A 16 3.32 8.50 -28.15
C ALA A 16 2.76 8.08 -29.52
N THR A 17 1.68 7.31 -29.55
CA THR A 17 1.05 6.83 -30.80
C THR A 17 0.53 7.99 -31.64
N THR A 18 -0.10 8.99 -31.03
CA THR A 18 -0.55 10.17 -31.77
C THR A 18 0.63 11.02 -32.25
N ASP A 19 1.70 11.13 -31.47
CA ASP A 19 2.90 11.86 -31.89
C ASP A 19 3.59 11.17 -33.09
N ILE A 20 3.75 9.84 -33.04
CA ILE A 20 4.24 9.02 -34.16
C ILE A 20 3.38 9.27 -35.40
N ARG A 21 2.05 9.13 -35.27
CA ARG A 21 1.12 9.36 -36.38
C ARG A 21 1.25 10.77 -36.96
N ARG A 22 1.34 11.79 -36.10
CA ARG A 22 1.54 13.18 -36.51
C ARG A 22 2.83 13.32 -37.33
N GLN A 23 3.93 12.73 -36.86
CA GLN A 23 5.22 12.78 -37.57
C GLN A 23 5.15 12.08 -38.92
N THR A 24 4.54 10.90 -38.99
CA THR A 24 4.35 10.15 -40.25
C THR A 24 3.52 10.94 -41.25
N GLU A 25 2.44 11.58 -40.80
CA GLU A 25 1.54 12.37 -41.65
C GLU A 25 2.04 13.80 -41.91
N LYS A 26 3.19 14.21 -41.33
CA LYS A 26 3.74 15.58 -41.37
C LYS A 26 2.73 16.67 -40.97
N LYS A 27 1.84 16.33 -40.03
CA LYS A 27 0.82 17.26 -39.52
C LYS A 27 1.36 18.09 -38.35
N THR A 28 0.70 19.19 -38.07
CA THR A 28 0.94 19.96 -36.85
C THR A 28 0.30 19.27 -35.65
N LEU A 29 0.84 19.55 -34.46
CA LEU A 29 0.30 19.01 -33.21
C LEU A 29 -1.01 19.71 -32.87
N ASP A 30 -2.05 18.93 -32.57
CA ASP A 30 -3.25 19.47 -31.91
C ASP A 30 -2.89 19.84 -30.46
N ALA A 31 -2.68 21.14 -30.24
CA ALA A 31 -2.31 21.68 -28.94
C ALA A 31 -3.39 21.42 -27.88
N ALA A 32 -4.67 21.54 -28.24
CA ALA A 32 -5.77 21.34 -27.30
C ALA A 32 -5.85 19.88 -26.83
N TRP A 33 -5.70 18.95 -27.78
CA TRP A 33 -5.62 17.52 -27.46
C TRP A 33 -4.40 17.21 -26.57
N PHE A 34 -3.22 17.71 -26.93
CA PHE A 34 -1.98 17.44 -26.17
C PHE A 34 -2.06 18.00 -24.74
N HIS A 35 -2.55 19.22 -24.56
CA HIS A 35 -2.77 19.80 -23.23
C HIS A 35 -3.78 19.01 -22.40
N ARG A 36 -4.87 18.53 -23.00
CA ARG A 36 -5.84 17.67 -22.34
C ARG A 36 -5.20 16.35 -21.90
N ALA A 37 -4.43 15.70 -22.77
CA ALA A 37 -3.73 14.46 -22.46
C ALA A 37 -2.70 14.64 -21.33
N LYS A 38 -1.92 15.73 -21.36
CA LYS A 38 -0.97 16.09 -20.29
C LYS A 38 -1.67 16.37 -18.96
N THR A 39 -2.83 17.02 -18.99
CA THR A 39 -3.62 17.29 -17.79
C THR A 39 -4.18 16.01 -17.19
N ALA A 40 -4.72 15.11 -18.03
CA ALA A 40 -5.19 13.80 -17.59
C ALA A 40 -4.06 12.97 -16.98
N LEU A 41 -2.88 12.96 -17.62
CA LEU A 41 -1.69 12.27 -17.10
C LEU A 41 -1.29 12.81 -15.72
N ARG A 42 -1.23 14.14 -15.56
CA ARG A 42 -0.85 14.78 -14.30
C ARG A 42 -1.84 14.45 -13.19
N LEU A 43 -3.14 14.48 -13.48
CA LEU A 43 -4.19 14.13 -12.52
C LEU A 43 -4.02 12.69 -12.02
N LYS A 44 -3.79 11.74 -12.94
CA LYS A 44 -3.61 10.33 -12.58
C LYS A 44 -2.32 10.06 -11.81
N GLN A 45 -1.23 10.77 -12.13
CA GLN A 45 0.01 10.72 -11.36
C GLN A 45 -0.18 11.28 -9.94
N GLN A 46 -0.94 12.36 -9.80
CA GLN A 46 -1.27 12.94 -8.50
C GLN A 46 -2.13 11.99 -7.67
N GLU A 47 -3.15 11.37 -8.27
CA GLU A 47 -4.00 10.37 -7.61
C GLU A 47 -3.16 9.18 -7.12
N LEU A 48 -2.27 8.65 -7.96
CA LEU A 48 -1.34 7.59 -7.56
C LEU A 48 -0.46 8.02 -6.38
N ALA A 49 0.12 9.22 -6.43
CA ALA A 49 0.96 9.73 -5.35
C ALA A 49 0.17 9.87 -4.03
N GLN A 50 -1.06 10.36 -4.06
CA GLN A 50 -1.93 10.47 -2.89
C GLN A 50 -2.25 9.10 -2.30
N VAL A 51 -2.60 8.11 -3.13
CA VAL A 51 -2.87 6.74 -2.69
C VAL A 51 -1.62 6.12 -2.09
N THR A 52 -0.45 6.29 -2.71
CA THR A 52 0.83 5.78 -2.16
C THR A 52 1.15 6.38 -0.80
N VAL A 53 1.00 7.71 -0.64
CA VAL A 53 1.21 8.37 0.66
C VAL A 53 0.23 7.84 1.70
N HIS A 54 -1.06 7.71 1.34
CA HIS A 54 -2.08 7.22 2.25
C HIS A 54 -1.82 5.78 2.67
N LEU A 55 -1.44 4.89 1.75
CA LEU A 55 -0.99 3.52 2.06
C LEU A 55 0.22 3.51 2.99
N ALA A 56 1.22 4.36 2.74
CA ALA A 56 2.37 4.48 3.62
C ALA A 56 1.99 4.94 5.05
N THR A 57 0.86 5.65 5.24
CA THR A 57 0.37 5.96 6.59
C THR A 57 -0.20 4.74 7.32
N PHE A 58 -0.81 3.80 6.59
CA PHE A 58 -1.21 2.52 7.15
C PHE A 58 0.00 1.65 7.44
N ASP A 59 0.99 1.60 6.54
CA ASP A 59 2.24 0.86 6.76
C ASP A 59 3.03 1.43 7.95
N LYS A 60 2.95 2.73 8.25
CA LYS A 60 3.54 3.31 9.47
C LYS A 60 2.77 2.97 10.75
N ARG A 61 1.46 2.73 10.66
CA ARG A 61 0.66 2.17 11.77
C ARG A 61 0.89 0.67 11.94
N ALA A 62 1.26 -0.01 10.86
CA ALA A 62 1.58 -1.44 10.82
C ALA A 62 3.10 -1.71 10.95
N ALA A 63 3.94 -0.68 10.95
CA ALA A 63 5.35 -0.83 11.30
C ALA A 63 5.34 -1.46 12.69
N PRO A 64 5.98 -2.62 12.88
CA PRO A 64 5.99 -3.26 14.18
C PRO A 64 6.54 -2.20 15.13
N ASN A 65 5.67 -1.71 16.02
CA ASN A 65 6.13 -0.90 17.11
C ASN A 65 7.28 -1.70 17.74
N HIS A 66 8.33 -1.06 18.25
CA HIS A 66 9.37 -1.77 19.00
C HIS A 66 8.74 -2.77 19.99
N ARG A 67 7.57 -2.44 20.54
CA ARG A 67 6.74 -3.34 21.33
C ARG A 67 6.33 -4.64 20.63
N ASP A 68 5.87 -4.58 19.38
CA ASP A 68 5.41 -5.76 18.63
C ASP A 68 6.59 -6.61 18.16
N ALA A 69 7.66 -6.00 17.67
CA ALA A 69 8.90 -6.72 17.37
C ALA A 69 9.46 -7.42 18.62
N PHE A 70 9.44 -6.74 19.78
CA PHE A 70 9.81 -7.35 21.05
C PHE A 70 8.89 -8.52 21.46
N LYS A 71 7.56 -8.39 21.27
CA LYS A 71 6.63 -9.51 21.55
C LYS A 71 6.93 -10.71 20.66
N ASP A 72 7.21 -10.51 19.38
CA ASP A 72 7.52 -11.60 18.45
C ASP A 72 8.81 -12.30 18.86
N THR A 73 9.88 -11.56 19.17
CA THR A 73 11.13 -12.13 19.70
C THR A 73 10.92 -12.85 21.03
N LEU A 74 10.11 -12.29 21.93
CA LEU A 74 9.78 -12.94 23.20
C LEU A 74 9.01 -14.25 22.97
N ILE A 75 8.05 -14.26 22.05
CA ILE A 75 7.28 -15.44 21.68
C ILE A 75 8.22 -16.53 21.13
N GLU A 76 9.15 -16.16 20.27
CA GLU A 76 10.15 -17.08 19.71
C GLU A 76 11.00 -17.73 20.80
N VAL A 77 11.58 -16.93 21.70
CA VAL A 77 12.35 -17.42 22.85
C VAL A 77 11.52 -18.34 23.75
N VAL A 78 10.27 -17.97 24.07
CA VAL A 78 9.39 -18.82 24.88
C VAL A 78 9.08 -20.12 24.17
N ARG A 79 8.85 -20.08 22.84
CA ARG A 79 8.51 -21.28 22.08
C ARG A 79 9.65 -22.29 22.01
N GLU A 80 10.89 -21.83 21.94
CA GLU A 80 12.07 -22.70 21.98
C GLU A 80 12.23 -23.42 23.33
N ASN A 81 11.72 -22.82 24.41
CA ASN A 81 11.93 -23.31 25.79
C ASN A 81 10.70 -24.02 26.39
N CYS A 82 9.57 -24.11 25.68
CA CYS A 82 8.34 -24.71 26.19
C CYS A 82 7.84 -25.85 25.28
N ASN A 83 7.35 -26.93 25.90
CA ASN A 83 6.63 -27.96 25.17
C ASN A 83 5.22 -27.48 24.75
N ASP A 84 4.53 -28.23 23.89
CA ASP A 84 3.22 -27.83 23.34
C ASP A 84 2.13 -27.67 24.41
N GLN A 85 2.17 -28.45 25.49
CA GLN A 85 1.20 -28.36 26.57
C GLN A 85 1.40 -27.09 27.40
N GLU A 86 2.66 -26.75 27.72
CA GLU A 86 3.04 -25.52 28.40
C GLU A 86 2.69 -24.28 27.57
N TRP A 87 2.98 -24.32 26.27
CA TRP A 87 2.62 -23.27 25.33
C TRP A 87 1.11 -23.03 25.27
N ALA A 88 0.31 -24.11 25.17
CA ALA A 88 -1.15 -24.01 25.15
C ALA A 88 -1.69 -23.36 26.45
N GLY A 89 -1.11 -23.71 27.60
CA GLY A 89 -1.46 -23.09 28.89
C GLY A 89 -1.16 -21.59 28.94
N LEU A 90 0.01 -21.18 28.44
CA LEU A 90 0.40 -19.76 28.35
C LEU A 90 -0.52 -18.96 27.41
N VAL A 91 -0.84 -19.52 26.24
CA VAL A 91 -1.75 -18.88 25.27
C VAL A 91 -3.15 -18.74 25.86
N GLN A 92 -3.66 -19.76 26.54
CA GLN A 92 -4.98 -19.70 27.16
C GLN A 92 -5.04 -18.64 28.25
N ARG A 93 -4.04 -18.60 29.14
CA ARG A 93 -3.94 -17.58 30.18
C ARG A 93 -3.84 -16.16 29.60
N ALA A 94 -3.09 -15.99 28.50
CA ALA A 94 -3.00 -14.70 27.81
C ALA A 94 -4.35 -14.26 27.22
N ARG A 95 -5.14 -15.19 26.66
CA ARG A 95 -6.50 -14.92 26.17
C ARG A 95 -7.44 -14.51 27.30
N ASP A 96 -7.41 -15.23 28.42
CA ASP A 96 -8.25 -14.93 29.59
C ASP A 96 -7.92 -13.53 30.15
N LEU A 97 -6.63 -13.21 30.24
CA LEU A 97 -6.17 -11.89 30.67
C LEU A 97 -6.59 -10.79 29.68
N HIS A 98 -6.44 -11.02 28.38
CA HIS A 98 -6.86 -10.05 27.36
C HIS A 98 -8.37 -9.81 27.36
N ALA A 99 -9.16 -10.87 27.53
CA ALA A 99 -10.62 -10.78 27.67
C ALA A 99 -11.02 -9.96 28.91
N SER A 100 -10.31 -10.15 30.04
CA SER A 100 -10.57 -9.38 31.26
C SER A 100 -10.20 -7.90 31.14
N GLN A 101 -9.19 -7.56 30.34
CA GLN A 101 -8.77 -6.17 30.08
C GLN A 101 -9.69 -5.46 29.07
N GLY A 102 -10.25 -6.18 28.08
CA GLY A 102 -11.21 -5.65 27.12
C GLY A 102 -12.58 -5.28 27.71
N GLY A 103 -12.90 -5.76 28.91
CA GLY A 103 -14.12 -5.40 29.65
C GLY A 103 -14.06 -4.07 30.43
N ASN A 104 -12.90 -3.41 30.48
CA ASN A 104 -12.69 -2.18 31.26
C ASN A 104 -12.63 -0.90 30.40
N HIS A 105 -13.09 -0.97 29.15
CA HIS A 105 -13.21 0.17 28.23
C HIS A 105 -14.65 0.28 27.69
N GLY A 106 -15.62 0.27 28.60
CA GLY A 106 -17.02 0.65 28.36
C GLY A 106 -17.28 2.08 28.80
#